data_AF-A0A2H3I971-F1
#
_entry.id   AF-A0A2H3I971-F1
#
_cell.length_a   1.000
_cell.length_b   1.000
_cell.length_c   1.000
_cell.angle_alpha   90.00
_cell.angle_beta   90.00
_cell.angle_gamma   90.00
#
_symmetry.space_group_name_H-M   'P 1'
#
loop_
_entity.id
_entity.type
_entity.pdbx_description
1 polymer ?
#
loop_
_entity_poly.entity_id
_entity_poly.type
_entity_poly.pdbx_seq_one_letter_code
_entity_poly.pdbx_strand_id
1 'polypeptide(L)' 'MPLIQEKWGKYGVKSWSATQFTNGLDGSPSPYAFGSIVEWEDESQVKIAFAGPEVAEIMGDVANFSNKDAIFLLGKVAA' A
#
# COMPACT_ATOMS: atom_id res chain seq x y z
N MET A 1 2.30 5.93 -5.14
CA MET A 1 1.12 5.15 -5.55
C MET A 1 0.08 6.05 -6.22
N PRO A 2 0.35 6.60 -7.42
CA PRO A 2 -0.61 7.47 -8.11
C PRO A 2 -1.94 6.77 -8.44
N LEU A 3 -1.89 5.50 -8.86
CA LEU A 3 -3.06 4.72 -9.23
C LEU A 3 -4.04 4.51 -8.04
N ILE A 4 -3.52 4.26 -6.84
CA ILE A 4 -4.34 4.19 -5.61
C ILE A 4 -5.01 5.53 -5.35
N GLN A 5 -4.29 6.65 -5.45
CA GLN A 5 -4.89 7.97 -5.22
C GLN A 5 -5.98 8.28 -6.25
N GLU A 6 -5.75 7.95 -7.52
CA GLU A 6 -6.70 8.19 -8.61
C GLU A 6 -7.99 7.37 -8.43
N LYS A 7 -7.86 6.07 -8.14
CA LYS A 7 -8.99 5.13 -8.13
C LYS A 7 -9.68 5.06 -6.77
N TRP A 8 -8.92 5.10 -5.69
CA TRP A 8 -9.42 4.95 -4.32
C TRP A 8 -9.45 6.24 -3.51
N GLY A 9 -8.94 7.37 -4.04
CA GLY A 9 -9.07 8.68 -3.39
C GLY A 9 -10.51 9.00 -2.98
N LYS A 10 -11.47 8.66 -3.84
CA LYS A 10 -12.92 8.83 -3.59
C LYS A 10 -13.45 8.04 -2.38
N TYR A 11 -12.74 7.00 -1.94
CA TYR A 11 -13.13 6.19 -0.80
C TYR A 11 -12.55 6.71 0.52
N GLY A 12 -11.64 7.69 0.50
CA GLY A 12 -11.09 8.30 1.72
C GLY A 12 -9.60 8.06 1.93
N VAL A 13 -8.83 7.81 0.86
CA VAL A 13 -7.36 7.86 0.94
C VAL A 13 -6.91 9.29 1.25
N LYS A 14 -6.29 9.48 2.41
CA LYS A 14 -5.76 10.77 2.87
C LYS A 14 -4.36 11.03 2.33
N SER A 15 -3.51 10.01 2.39
CA SER A 15 -2.11 10.09 2.00
C SER A 15 -1.59 8.73 1.59
N TRP A 16 -0.47 8.73 0.89
CA TRP A 16 0.28 7.51 0.61
C TRP A 16 1.78 7.79 0.60
N SER A 17 2.54 6.76 0.92
CA SER A 17 3.99 6.74 0.73
C SER A 17 4.41 5.52 -0.08
N ALA A 18 5.57 5.60 -0.71
CA ALA A 18 6.25 4.47 -1.31
C ALA A 18 7.72 4.56 -0.89
N THR A 19 8.18 3.55 -0.16
CA THR A 19 9.51 3.52 0.43
C THR A 19 10.27 2.37 -0.17
N GLN A 20 11.43 2.66 -0.76
CA GLN A 20 12.42 1.65 -1.07
C GLN A 20 13.28 1.41 0.18
N PHE A 21 13.39 0.17 0.62
CA PHE A 21 14.18 -0.17 1.78
C PHE A 21 15.63 -0.45 1.40
N THR A 22 16.54 -0.04 2.27
CA THR A 22 17.97 -0.33 2.17
C THR A 22 18.36 -1.35 3.23
N ASN A 23 19.62 -1.78 3.21
CA ASN A 23 20.17 -2.55 4.32
C ASN A 23 20.03 -1.80 5.65
N GLY A 24 19.96 -2.57 6.74
CA GLY A 24 20.00 -2.04 8.09
C GLY A 24 21.30 -1.30 8.39
N LEU A 25 21.31 -0.52 9.48
CA LEU A 25 22.51 0.21 9.92
C LEU A 25 23.67 -0.73 10.30
N ASP A 26 23.35 -1.98 10.64
CA ASP A 26 24.30 -3.07 10.90
C ASP A 26 24.80 -3.77 9.61
N GLY A 27 24.32 -3.32 8.44
CA GLY A 27 24.63 -3.90 7.14
C GLY A 27 23.79 -5.11 6.77
N SER A 28 22.87 -5.57 7.64
CA SER A 28 22.00 -6.71 7.35
C SER A 28 21.03 -6.41 6.20
N PRO A 29 20.76 -7.40 5.32
CA PRO A 29 19.82 -7.20 4.22
C PRO A 29 18.40 -6.99 4.75
N SER A 30 17.68 -6.00 4.20
CA SER A 30 16.26 -5.82 4.53
C SER A 30 15.44 -7.03 4.05
N PRO A 31 14.48 -7.52 4.84
CA PRO A 31 13.57 -8.58 4.41
C PRO A 31 12.62 -8.13 3.28
N TYR A 32 12.44 -6.82 3.10
CA TYR A 32 11.56 -6.23 2.09
C TYR A 32 12.35 -5.28 1.19
N ALA A 33 12.06 -5.28 -0.12
CA ALA A 33 12.67 -4.33 -1.07
C ALA A 33 11.93 -2.99 -1.09
N PHE A 34 10.59 -3.03 -0.98
CA PHE A 34 9.71 -1.87 -1.00
C PHE A 34 8.59 -2.03 0.03
N GLY A 35 8.05 -0.91 0.48
CA GLY A 35 6.86 -0.84 1.32
C GLY A 35 6.03 0.38 0.95
N SER A 36 4.73 0.33 1.26
CA SER A 36 3.83 1.46 1.09
C SER A 36 2.94 1.56 2.33
N ILE A 37 2.68 2.79 2.76
CA ILE A 37 1.65 3.10 3.73
C ILE A 37 0.59 3.89 2.99
N VAL A 38 -0.65 3.46 3.08
CA VAL A 38 -1.81 4.20 2.59
C VAL A 38 -2.65 4.55 3.80
N GLU A 39 -2.80 5.83 4.07
CA GLU A 39 -3.60 6.33 5.19
C GLU A 39 -5.03 6.58 4.71
N TRP A 40 -5.98 6.11 5.50
CA TRP A 40 -7.41 6.20 5.23
C TRP A 40 -8.09 7.01 6.32
N GLU A 41 -9.27 7.55 6.05
CA GLU A 41 -10.04 8.22 7.10
C GLU A 41 -10.60 7.23 8.12
N ASP A 42 -11.10 6.08 7.65
CA ASP A 42 -11.72 5.05 8.48
C ASP A 42 -11.49 3.62 7.95
N GLU A 43 -11.60 2.62 8.82
CA GLU A 43 -11.44 1.21 8.46
C GLU A 43 -12.50 0.72 7.47
N SER A 44 -13.74 1.22 7.56
CA SER A 44 -14.84 0.84 6.66
C SER A 44 -14.55 1.22 5.20
N GLN A 45 -13.82 2.32 4.99
CA GLN A 45 -13.42 2.78 3.67
C GLN A 45 -12.44 1.85 2.98
N VAL A 46 -11.51 1.26 3.75
CA VAL A 46 -10.59 0.22 3.25
C VAL A 46 -11.40 -0.96 2.72
N LYS A 47 -12.42 -1.41 3.46
CA LYS A 47 -13.28 -2.54 3.04
C LYS A 47 -14.05 -2.21 1.76
N ILE A 48 -14.60 -1.01 1.64
CA ILE A 48 -15.30 -0.56 0.44
C ILE A 48 -14.37 -0.53 -0.77
N ALA A 49 -13.16 0.03 -0.62
CA ALA A 49 -12.18 0.12 -1.69
C ALA A 49 -11.75 -1.26 -2.20
N PHE A 50 -11.48 -2.21 -1.29
CA PHE A 50 -11.10 -3.58 -1.63
C PHE A 50 -12.24 -4.42 -2.21
N ALA A 51 -13.50 -4.07 -1.93
CA ALA A 51 -14.67 -4.68 -2.55
C ALA A 51 -15.05 -4.01 -3.89
N GLY A 52 -14.42 -2.89 -4.23
CA GLY A 52 -14.70 -2.10 -5.43
C GLY A 52 -14.14 -2.74 -6.71
N PRO A 53 -14.69 -2.38 -7.88
CA PRO A 53 -14.24 -2.91 -9.17
C PRO A 53 -12.79 -2.55 -9.52
N GLU A 54 -12.23 -1.51 -8.90
CA GLU A 54 -10.87 -1.02 -9.16
C GLU A 54 -9.79 -1.93 -8.55
N VAL A 55 -10.14 -2.84 -7.64
CA VAL A 55 -9.17 -3.69 -6.93
C VAL A 55 -8.33 -4.53 -7.90
N ALA A 56 -8.93 -5.04 -8.98
CA ALA A 56 -8.21 -5.89 -9.93
C ALA A 56 -7.12 -5.11 -10.69
N GLU A 57 -7.40 -3.87 -11.07
CA GLU A 57 -6.44 -2.98 -11.75
C GLU A 57 -5.27 -2.64 -10.82
N ILE A 58 -5.58 -2.27 -9.58
CA ILE A 58 -4.57 -1.89 -8.57
C ILE A 58 -3.70 -3.08 -8.17
N MET A 59 -4.30 -4.25 -7.95
CA MET A 59 -3.54 -5.46 -7.60
C MET A 59 -2.72 -5.97 -8.79
N GLY A 60 -3.23 -5.81 -10.02
CA GLY A 60 -2.49 -6.13 -11.24
C GLY A 60 -1.24 -5.27 -11.45
N ASP A 61 -1.24 -4.02 -10.97
CA ASP A 61 -0.11 -3.11 -11.09
C ASP A 61 1.12 -3.59 -10.30
N VAL A 62 0.95 -4.43 -9.26
CA VAL A 62 2.06 -4.97 -8.46
C VAL A 62 3.08 -5.71 -9.33
N ALA A 63 2.62 -6.43 -10.35
CA ALA A 63 3.49 -7.17 -11.26
C ALA A 63 4.40 -6.26 -12.11
N ASN A 64 4.07 -4.97 -12.25
CA ASN A 64 4.89 -4.01 -13.00
C ASN A 64 6.15 -3.60 -12.25
N PHE A 65 6.18 -3.73 -10.91
CA PHE A 65 7.29 -3.26 -10.08
C PHE A 65 7.80 -4.29 -9.05
N SER A 66 7.14 -5.45 -8.92
CA SER A 66 7.53 -6.53 -8.02
C SER A 66 7.36 -7.88 -8.70
N ASN A 67 8.28 -8.81 -8.39
CA ASN A 67 8.17 -10.22 -8.74
C ASN A 67 7.68 -11.10 -7.57
N LYS A 68 7.22 -10.47 -6.49
CA LYS A 68 6.64 -11.12 -5.30
C LYS A 68 5.30 -10.48 -4.96
N ASP A 69 4.40 -11.30 -4.42
CA ASP A 69 3.13 -10.83 -3.87
C ASP A 69 3.34 -9.88 -2.69
N ALA A 70 2.51 -8.85 -2.62
CA ALA A 70 2.50 -7.91 -1.51
C ALA A 70 1.87 -8.54 -0.26
N ILE A 71 2.45 -8.23 0.92
CA ILE A 71 1.84 -8.56 2.20
C ILE A 71 1.05 -7.34 2.66
N PHE A 72 -0.26 -7.50 2.86
CA PHE A 72 -1.14 -6.44 3.35
C PHE A 72 -1.29 -6.51 4.87
N LEU A 73 -1.02 -5.40 5.53
CA LEU A 73 -1.19 -5.23 6.98
C LEU A 73 -2.20 -4.10 7.23
N LEU A 74 -3.26 -4.39 7.96
CA LEU A 74 -4.23 -3.38 8.42
C LEU A 74 -3.93 -3.04 9.88
N GLY A 75 -3.88 -1.74 10.19
CA GLY A 75 -3.58 -1.25 11.53
C GLY A 75 -4.13 0.15 11.76
N LYS A 76 -4.08 0.59 13.02
CA LYS A 76 -4.40 1.96 13.43
C LYS A 76 -3.11 2.66 13.86
N VAL A 77 -2.99 3.94 13.52
CA VAL A 77 -1.88 4.77 14.01
C VAL A 77 -1.98 4.83 15.54
N ALA A 78 -0.94 4.37 16.23
CA ALA A 78 -0.85 4.46 17.68
C ALA A 78 -0.38 5.85 18.10
N ALA A 79 -0.80 6.27 19.30
CA ALA A 79 -0.36 7.52 19.94
C ALA A 79 1.01 7.37 20.61
#